data_AF-A0A947I2W1-F1
#
_entry.id   AF-A0A947I2W1-F1
#
_cell.length_a   1.000
_cell.length_b   1.000
_cell.length_c   1.000
_cell.angle_alpha   90.00
_cell.angle_beta   90.00
_cell.angle_gamma   90.00
#
_symmetry.space_group_name_H-M   'P 1'
#
loop_
_entity.id
_entity.type
_entity.pdbx_description
1 polymer ?
#
loop_
_entity_poly.entity_id
_entity_poly.type
_entity_poly.pdbx_seq_one_letter_code
_entity_poly.pdbx_strand_id
1 'polypeptide(L)'
;MKIRSLTTGCVSVLLIGTLAALTISNVLADEPSPAEPKTAVNSDACRTAINKRLAKELRIYRTVLFGRRRAEDAAIGEVRFGDEGEAYYKISKDSWLLIKNTKIEDEEEEGIRFSNSDIDGGGEELGIAELDSIPPSEGGIDLSKEGLPRRGILETKRVLSSELIPYLAQAMRSFACRADMVCEQAAYSAEYGQWEDELIPVTVSGCLPVAWPVIPECMFAANDGSLTERADIAKYCPRVTSSLLARESEILKMLAEYDASYRSLLQFAGVFDDFLLEFRWALGTSLRQAASIITWLGRAPCFISSCDDFPPDLDPNNPFPTPSP
;
A
#
# COMPACT_ATOMS: atom_id res chain seq x y z
N MET A 1 16.95 38.32 36.98
CA MET A 1 17.89 37.17 37.04
C MET A 1 19.05 37.49 36.09
N LYS A 2 20.28 37.26 36.56
CA LYS A 2 21.54 37.84 36.06
C LYS A 2 21.86 37.54 34.58
N ILE A 3 22.20 38.61 33.87
CA ILE A 3 22.92 38.63 32.58
C ILE A 3 24.36 38.13 32.82
N ARG A 4 24.87 37.24 31.97
CA ARG A 4 26.31 37.05 31.75
C ARG A 4 26.61 36.87 30.26
N SER A 5 27.37 37.85 29.78
CA SER A 5 28.15 37.92 28.54
C SER A 5 29.55 37.34 28.77
N LEU A 6 30.36 37.29 27.69
CA LEU A 6 31.78 36.96 27.56
C LEU A 6 32.08 35.46 27.37
N THR A 7 32.97 35.01 26.48
CA THR A 7 34.19 35.64 25.93
C THR A 7 34.56 35.07 24.56
N THR A 8 35.00 35.99 23.71
CA THR A 8 35.99 35.88 22.64
C THR A 8 37.24 35.09 23.03
N GLY A 9 37.70 34.19 22.17
CA GLY A 9 38.99 33.51 22.25
C GLY A 9 39.67 33.51 20.88
N CYS A 10 40.70 34.34 20.77
CA CYS A 10 41.56 34.55 19.61
C CYS A 10 42.89 33.79 19.85
N VAL A 11 43.64 33.54 18.77
CA VAL A 11 45.12 33.48 18.66
C VAL A 11 45.75 32.17 18.16
N SER A 12 46.61 32.38 17.14
CA SER A 12 47.76 31.60 16.62
C SER A 12 47.48 30.41 15.69
N VAL A 13 47.77 30.46 14.38
CA VAL A 13 49.04 30.70 13.64
C VAL A 13 50.07 29.57 13.81
N LEU A 14 50.14 28.72 12.77
CA LEU A 14 51.24 27.85 12.31
C LEU A 14 50.75 27.35 10.94
N LEU A 15 51.15 27.85 9.76
CA LEU A 15 52.46 28.04 9.13
C LEU A 15 53.26 26.74 8.98
N ILE A 16 53.56 26.43 7.71
CA ILE A 16 54.58 25.52 7.15
C ILE A 16 54.06 24.12 6.77
N GLY A 17 54.08 23.83 5.47
CA GLY A 17 53.92 22.47 4.97
C GLY A 17 53.57 22.33 3.48
N THR A 18 54.19 23.12 2.60
CA THR A 18 54.13 22.86 1.14
C THR A 18 54.91 21.59 0.82
N LEU A 19 54.19 20.48 0.63
CA LEU A 19 54.68 19.27 -0.03
C LEU A 19 53.86 19.08 -1.29
N ALA A 20 54.42 19.56 -2.42
CA ALA A 20 53.94 19.25 -3.75
C ALA A 20 54.23 17.77 -4.04
N ALA A 21 53.27 16.91 -3.70
CA ALA A 21 53.20 15.57 -4.25
C ALA A 21 52.56 15.68 -5.64
N LEU A 22 53.38 15.58 -6.68
CA LEU A 22 52.93 15.24 -8.03
C LEU A 22 52.32 13.85 -7.99
N THR A 23 51.03 13.76 -7.69
CA THR A 23 50.22 12.60 -8.08
C THR A 23 50.00 12.72 -9.58
N ILE A 24 50.66 11.83 -10.32
CA ILE A 24 50.37 11.53 -11.71
C ILE A 24 48.93 10.99 -11.71
N SER A 25 47.96 11.87 -11.95
CA SER A 25 46.60 11.47 -12.30
C SER A 25 46.71 10.76 -13.63
N ASN A 26 46.73 9.43 -13.60
CA ASN A 26 46.35 8.63 -14.75
C ASN A 26 44.90 8.99 -15.07
N VAL A 27 44.74 9.93 -15.99
CA VAL A 27 43.50 10.12 -16.74
C VAL A 27 43.30 8.80 -17.47
N LEU A 28 42.56 7.88 -16.85
CA LEU A 28 41.86 6.85 -17.59
C LEU A 28 41.01 7.62 -18.58
N ALA A 29 41.37 7.49 -19.86
CA ALA A 29 40.47 7.81 -20.93
C ALA A 29 39.20 7.02 -20.67
N ASP A 30 38.17 7.74 -20.25
CA ASP A 30 36.79 7.27 -20.18
C ASP A 30 36.46 6.83 -21.60
N GLU A 31 36.56 5.53 -21.86
CA GLU A 31 36.09 4.97 -23.12
C GLU A 31 34.60 5.34 -23.19
N PRO A 32 34.14 6.01 -24.26
CA PRO A 32 32.74 6.38 -24.37
C PRO A 32 31.93 5.09 -24.26
N SER A 33 31.20 4.96 -23.14
CA SER A 33 30.28 3.87 -22.88
C SER A 33 29.47 3.64 -24.16
N PRO A 34 29.36 2.39 -24.65
CA PRO A 34 28.66 2.10 -25.89
C PRO A 34 27.28 2.74 -25.82
N ALA A 35 27.06 3.73 -26.69
CA ALA A 35 25.83 4.51 -26.71
C ALA A 35 24.65 3.54 -26.66
N GLU A 36 23.85 3.68 -25.60
CA GLU A 36 22.68 2.84 -25.39
C GLU A 36 21.85 2.82 -26.68
N PRO A 37 21.29 1.65 -27.04
CA PRO A 37 20.51 1.52 -28.26
C PRO A 37 19.41 2.58 -28.26
N LYS A 38 19.50 3.52 -29.21
CA LYS A 38 18.50 4.58 -29.40
C LYS A 38 17.12 3.94 -29.38
N THR A 39 16.35 4.20 -28.34
CA THR A 39 15.00 3.66 -28.18
C THR A 39 14.18 4.07 -29.38
N ALA A 40 13.50 3.10 -30.00
CA ALA A 40 12.73 3.36 -31.19
C ALA A 40 11.56 4.31 -30.84
N VAL A 41 11.60 5.52 -31.37
CA VAL A 41 10.50 6.49 -31.22
C VAL A 41 9.38 6.11 -32.18
N ASN A 42 8.34 5.49 -31.64
CA ASN A 42 7.11 5.20 -32.35
C ASN A 42 5.92 5.30 -31.37
N SER A 43 4.71 5.41 -31.93
CA SER A 43 3.48 5.56 -31.11
C SER A 43 3.29 4.43 -30.10
N ASP A 44 3.61 3.18 -30.44
CA ASP A 44 3.43 2.04 -29.56
C ASP A 44 4.44 2.01 -28.39
N ALA A 45 5.69 2.42 -28.63
CA ALA A 45 6.71 2.60 -27.61
C ALA A 45 6.32 3.72 -26.64
N CYS A 46 5.87 4.86 -27.16
CA CYS A 46 5.36 5.96 -26.34
C CYS A 46 4.13 5.54 -25.52
N ARG A 47 3.17 4.81 -26.11
CA ARG A 47 2.02 4.24 -25.38
C ARG A 47 2.46 3.31 -24.25
N THR A 48 3.47 2.48 -24.51
CA THR A 48 4.03 1.56 -23.51
C THR A 48 4.69 2.33 -22.37
N ALA A 49 5.45 3.38 -22.68
CA ALA A 49 6.06 4.26 -21.68
C ALA A 49 5.01 5.02 -20.84
N ILE A 50 3.95 5.53 -21.47
CA ILE A 50 2.81 6.15 -20.78
C ILE A 50 2.14 5.13 -19.85
N ASN A 51 1.83 3.93 -20.34
CA ASN A 51 1.22 2.88 -19.53
C ASN A 51 2.10 2.49 -18.35
N LYS A 52 3.43 2.41 -18.54
CA LYS A 52 4.40 2.12 -17.49
C LYS A 52 4.37 3.19 -16.39
N ARG A 53 4.37 4.48 -16.76
CA ARG A 53 4.27 5.59 -15.80
C ARG A 53 2.91 5.65 -15.10
N LEU A 54 1.80 5.46 -15.82
CA LEU A 54 0.47 5.39 -15.20
C LEU A 54 0.34 4.21 -14.23
N ALA A 55 0.94 3.06 -14.55
CA ALA A 55 0.98 1.91 -13.65
C ALA A 55 1.78 2.22 -12.37
N LYS A 56 2.89 2.97 -12.48
CA LYS A 56 3.64 3.48 -11.33
C LYS A 56 2.79 4.38 -10.44
N GLU A 57 2.13 5.39 -11.00
CA GLU A 57 1.25 6.28 -10.21
C GLU A 57 0.11 5.52 -9.53
N LEU A 58 -0.45 4.51 -10.20
CA LEU A 58 -1.48 3.65 -9.63
C LEU A 58 -0.96 2.86 -8.41
N ARG A 59 0.26 2.33 -8.48
CA ARG A 59 0.90 1.62 -7.36
C ARG A 59 1.18 2.54 -6.19
N ILE A 60 1.68 3.75 -6.45
CA ILE A 60 1.88 4.78 -5.42
C ILE A 60 0.55 5.11 -4.74
N TYR A 61 -0.51 5.37 -5.52
CA TYR A 61 -1.85 5.61 -4.99
C TYR A 61 -2.35 4.48 -4.08
N ARG A 62 -2.24 3.23 -4.53
CA ARG A 62 -2.64 2.06 -3.74
C ARG A 62 -1.79 1.88 -2.48
N THR A 63 -0.51 2.20 -2.54
CA THR A 63 0.38 2.21 -1.38
C THR A 63 -0.06 3.23 -0.34
N VAL A 64 -0.59 4.40 -0.75
CA VAL A 64 -1.17 5.37 0.18
C VAL A 64 -2.45 4.83 0.84
N LEU A 65 -3.30 4.12 0.09
CA LEU A 65 -4.53 3.55 0.61
C LEU A 65 -4.30 2.40 1.61
N PHE A 66 -3.46 1.44 1.23
CA PHE A 66 -3.29 0.18 1.96
C PHE A 66 -2.03 0.12 2.81
N GLY A 67 -1.10 1.04 2.62
CA GLY A 67 0.19 1.04 3.31
C GLY A 67 1.20 0.13 2.63
N ARG A 68 2.42 0.13 3.19
CA ARG A 68 3.51 -0.75 2.81
C ARG A 68 4.22 -1.22 4.07
N ARG A 69 4.22 -2.53 4.27
CA ARG A 69 4.95 -3.17 5.37
C ARG A 69 6.45 -3.19 5.06
N ARG A 70 7.27 -3.49 6.05
CA ARG A 70 8.68 -3.81 5.79
C ARG A 70 8.77 -5.13 5.02
N ALA A 71 9.83 -5.29 4.23
CA ALA A 71 10.14 -6.52 3.54
C ALA A 71 10.24 -7.70 4.50
N GLU A 72 10.75 -7.51 5.72
CA GLU A 72 10.76 -8.54 6.77
C GLU A 72 9.35 -9.04 7.13
N ASP A 73 8.38 -8.12 7.24
CA ASP A 73 7.00 -8.39 7.65
C ASP A 73 6.06 -8.73 6.48
N ALA A 74 6.54 -8.62 5.24
CA ALA A 74 5.79 -8.96 4.04
C ALA A 74 5.40 -10.44 4.03
N ALA A 75 4.21 -10.76 3.52
CA ALA A 75 3.77 -12.14 3.41
C ALA A 75 4.54 -12.88 2.30
N ILE A 76 4.77 -14.19 2.46
CA ILE A 76 5.25 -15.02 1.35
C ILE A 76 4.19 -14.94 0.25
N GLY A 77 4.62 -14.66 -0.97
CA GLY A 77 3.73 -14.38 -2.10
C GLY A 77 3.48 -12.90 -2.39
N GLU A 78 3.94 -11.99 -1.54
CA GLU A 78 3.84 -10.55 -1.79
C GLU A 78 4.69 -10.14 -2.98
N VAL A 79 4.14 -9.27 -3.83
CA VAL A 79 4.83 -8.69 -4.99
C VAL A 79 5.10 -7.22 -4.72
N ARG A 80 6.33 -6.79 -4.96
CA ARG A 80 6.77 -5.40 -4.92
C ARG A 80 7.30 -4.98 -6.27
N PHE A 81 7.29 -3.67 -6.52
CA PHE A 81 7.81 -3.12 -7.75
C PHE A 81 9.03 -2.24 -7.46
N GLY A 82 10.01 -2.32 -8.35
CA GLY A 82 11.11 -1.38 -8.44
C GLY A 82 10.69 -0.04 -9.04
N ASP A 83 11.60 0.92 -9.02
CA ASP A 83 11.52 2.19 -9.73
C ASP A 83 11.35 2.02 -11.25
N GLU A 84 12.03 1.04 -11.82
CA GLU A 84 11.90 0.67 -13.23
C GLU A 84 10.67 -0.20 -13.53
N GLY A 85 9.83 -0.49 -12.54
CA GLY A 85 8.64 -1.33 -12.69
C GLY A 85 8.93 -2.84 -12.73
N GLU A 86 10.15 -3.24 -12.35
CA GLU A 86 10.55 -4.62 -12.13
C GLU A 86 9.75 -5.25 -10.99
N ALA A 87 9.28 -6.49 -11.16
CA ALA A 87 8.48 -7.16 -10.14
C ALA A 87 9.34 -8.09 -9.27
N TYR A 88 9.30 -7.88 -7.96
CA TYR A 88 9.99 -8.67 -6.94
C TYR A 88 8.97 -9.49 -6.16
N TYR A 89 9.12 -10.81 -6.15
CA TYR A 89 8.21 -11.73 -5.48
C TYR A 89 8.85 -12.36 -4.24
N LYS A 90 8.17 -12.30 -3.09
CA LYS A 90 8.68 -12.87 -1.85
C LYS A 90 8.52 -14.39 -1.83
N ILE A 91 9.63 -15.12 -1.94
CA ILE A 91 9.65 -16.60 -1.94
C ILE A 91 9.77 -17.17 -0.52
N SER A 92 10.61 -16.55 0.31
CA SER A 92 10.86 -17.02 1.68
C SER A 92 10.83 -15.85 2.65
N LYS A 93 11.00 -16.13 3.94
CA LYS A 93 11.00 -15.10 4.99
C LYS A 93 12.01 -13.98 4.72
N ASP A 94 13.17 -14.35 4.17
CA ASP A 94 14.33 -13.46 4.02
C ASP A 94 14.79 -13.29 2.56
N SER A 95 14.04 -13.81 1.58
CA SER A 95 14.43 -13.78 0.17
C SER A 95 13.31 -13.38 -0.78
N TRP A 96 13.68 -12.55 -1.75
CA TRP A 96 12.88 -12.06 -2.86
C TRP A 96 13.48 -12.52 -4.17
N LEU A 97 12.65 -12.70 -5.19
CA LEU A 97 13.06 -13.08 -6.54
C LEU A 97 12.60 -12.02 -7.52
N LEU A 98 13.53 -11.55 -8.36
CA LEU A 98 13.18 -10.70 -9.49
C LEU A 98 12.53 -11.54 -10.59
N ILE A 99 11.31 -11.18 -10.97
CA ILE A 99 10.59 -11.78 -12.09
C ILE A 99 11.03 -11.06 -13.37
N LYS A 100 12.00 -11.62 -14.09
CA LYS A 100 12.32 -11.17 -15.45
C LYS A 100 11.39 -11.87 -16.46
N ASN A 101 10.83 -11.10 -17.39
CA ASN A 101 10.05 -11.62 -18.52
C ASN A 101 10.94 -12.22 -19.63
N THR A 102 12.18 -12.60 -19.33
CA THR A 102 13.05 -13.25 -20.29
C THR A 102 12.50 -14.64 -20.59
N LYS A 103 12.26 -14.90 -21.88
CA LYS A 103 11.84 -16.21 -22.37
C LYS A 103 12.84 -17.23 -21.84
N ILE A 104 12.32 -18.19 -21.09
CA ILE A 104 13.05 -19.35 -20.58
C ILE A 104 13.34 -20.24 -21.79
N GLU A 105 14.32 -19.83 -22.60
CA GLU A 105 14.92 -20.66 -23.64
C GLU A 105 16.23 -21.20 -23.05
N ASP A 106 16.06 -22.33 -22.35
CA ASP A 106 17.02 -23.43 -22.25
C ASP A 106 18.12 -23.51 -21.18
N GLU A 107 18.25 -22.61 -20.20
CA GLU A 107 19.16 -22.87 -19.06
C GLU A 107 18.53 -22.52 -17.71
N GLU A 108 18.83 -23.32 -16.67
CA GLU A 108 18.47 -23.12 -15.26
C GLU A 108 19.10 -21.83 -14.71
N GLU A 109 18.69 -20.66 -15.22
CA GLU A 109 19.02 -19.40 -14.57
C GLU A 109 18.31 -19.38 -13.21
N GLU A 110 19.08 -19.68 -12.17
CA GLU A 110 18.70 -19.37 -10.80
C GLU A 110 18.34 -17.88 -10.73
N GLY A 111 17.04 -17.57 -10.71
CA GLY A 111 16.60 -16.19 -10.76
C GLY A 111 17.24 -15.35 -9.64
N ILE A 112 17.55 -14.10 -9.95
CA ILE A 112 18.31 -13.20 -9.08
C ILE A 112 17.58 -13.04 -7.75
N ARG A 113 18.25 -13.41 -6.65
CA ARG A 113 17.71 -13.37 -5.30
C ARG A 113 18.17 -12.12 -4.55
N PHE A 114 17.24 -11.51 -3.85
CA PHE A 114 17.46 -10.31 -3.05
C PHE A 114 17.07 -10.58 -1.60
N SER A 115 17.78 -9.97 -0.65
CA SER A 115 17.47 -10.03 0.76
C SER A 115 16.41 -8.98 1.15
N ASN A 116 15.80 -9.11 2.33
CA ASN A 116 14.87 -8.09 2.85
C ASN A 116 15.53 -6.69 2.94
N SER A 117 16.82 -6.63 3.28
CA SER A 117 17.57 -5.38 3.34
C SER A 117 17.81 -4.75 1.97
N ASP A 118 17.85 -5.53 0.89
CA ASP A 118 18.01 -4.97 -0.46
C ASP A 118 16.69 -4.34 -0.94
N ILE A 119 15.56 -4.93 -0.56
CA ILE A 119 14.22 -4.45 -0.94
C ILE A 119 13.78 -3.23 -0.12
N ASP A 120 14.12 -3.18 1.16
CA ASP A 120 13.81 -2.04 2.04
C ASP A 120 14.94 -1.01 2.14
N GLY A 121 16.14 -1.34 1.64
CA GLY A 121 17.38 -0.61 1.91
C GLY A 121 17.38 0.79 1.31
N GLY A 122 17.07 1.79 2.14
CA GLY A 122 17.24 3.22 1.85
C GLY A 122 18.70 3.68 1.83
N GLY A 123 19.62 2.88 1.27
CA GLY A 123 20.94 3.34 0.89
C GLY A 123 20.82 4.17 -0.38
N GLU A 124 21.45 5.34 -0.41
CA GLU A 124 21.41 6.37 -1.47
C GLU A 124 21.78 5.85 -2.88
N GLU A 125 22.22 4.59 -2.99
CA GLU A 125 22.76 3.98 -4.20
C GLU A 125 22.04 2.68 -4.66
N LEU A 126 21.18 2.05 -3.84
CA LEU A 126 20.66 0.70 -4.19
C LEU A 126 19.28 0.33 -3.62
N GLY A 127 18.49 1.31 -3.18
CA GLY A 127 17.12 1.04 -2.75
C GLY A 127 16.20 0.71 -3.92
N ILE A 128 15.81 -0.56 -4.04
CA ILE A 128 14.85 -1.06 -5.04
C ILE A 128 13.41 -0.59 -4.73
N ALA A 129 13.21 0.24 -3.70
CA ALA A 129 11.90 0.76 -3.38
C ALA A 129 11.45 1.72 -4.47
N GLU A 130 10.31 1.41 -5.11
CA GLU A 130 9.63 2.33 -6.03
C GLU A 130 9.55 3.73 -5.41
N LEU A 131 10.32 4.66 -5.97
CA LEU A 131 10.31 6.07 -5.57
C LEU A 131 9.06 6.74 -6.12
N ASP A 132 8.48 7.64 -5.32
CA ASP A 132 7.48 8.57 -5.80
C ASP A 132 8.03 9.37 -6.99
N SER A 133 7.21 9.57 -8.03
CA SER A 133 7.57 10.37 -9.20
C SER A 133 7.71 11.86 -8.90
N ILE A 134 7.26 12.32 -7.73
CA ILE A 134 7.56 13.65 -7.22
C ILE A 134 8.72 13.51 -6.23
N PRO A 135 9.81 14.28 -6.36
CA PRO A 135 10.89 14.23 -5.39
C PRO A 135 10.43 14.74 -4.02
N PRO A 136 10.99 14.23 -2.91
CA PRO A 136 10.59 14.65 -1.56
C PRO A 136 10.76 16.15 -1.29
N SER A 137 11.75 16.77 -1.94
CA SER A 137 12.00 18.22 -1.89
C SER A 137 10.85 19.06 -2.47
N GLU A 138 10.03 18.49 -3.35
CA GLU A 138 8.90 19.16 -4.00
C GLU A 138 7.54 18.72 -3.43
N GLY A 139 7.54 18.14 -2.23
CA GLY A 139 6.33 17.64 -1.57
C GLY A 139 5.90 16.26 -2.07
N GLY A 140 6.78 15.56 -2.79
CA GLY A 140 6.64 14.14 -3.06
C GLY A 140 6.82 13.30 -1.80
N ILE A 141 6.34 12.06 -1.86
CA ILE A 141 6.40 11.17 -0.71
C ILE A 141 7.65 10.30 -0.83
N ASP A 142 8.63 10.52 0.05
CA ASP A 142 9.79 9.63 0.12
C ASP A 142 9.41 8.28 0.74
N LEU A 143 9.09 7.28 -0.09
CA LEU A 143 8.83 5.92 0.38
C LEU A 143 10.07 5.24 0.97
N SER A 144 11.27 5.79 0.75
CA SER A 144 12.54 5.26 1.24
C SER A 144 12.97 5.90 2.57
N LYS A 145 12.76 7.22 2.74
CA LYS A 145 13.21 7.96 3.94
C LYS A 145 12.13 8.17 5.00
N GLU A 146 10.85 8.21 4.64
CA GLU A 146 9.76 8.29 5.64
C GLU A 146 9.42 6.90 6.21
N GLY A 147 10.37 6.35 6.97
CA GLY A 147 10.15 5.33 8.00
C GLY A 147 9.16 4.22 7.63
N LEU A 148 9.59 3.27 6.80
CA LEU A 148 8.91 1.97 6.70
C LEU A 148 8.79 1.36 8.12
N PRO A 149 7.61 0.86 8.52
CA PRO A 149 6.40 0.64 7.71
C PRO A 149 5.49 1.87 7.60
N ARG A 150 4.99 2.13 6.38
CA ARG A 150 3.97 3.17 6.16
C ARG A 150 2.58 2.56 6.35
N ARG A 151 1.80 3.14 7.26
CA ARG A 151 0.41 2.74 7.47
C ARG A 151 -0.48 3.33 6.38
N GLY A 152 -1.31 2.49 5.78
CA GLY A 152 -2.33 2.93 4.84
C GLY A 152 -3.44 3.72 5.51
N ILE A 153 -4.16 4.54 4.74
CA ILE A 153 -5.37 5.22 5.22
C ILE A 153 -6.38 4.21 5.78
N LEU A 154 -6.58 3.08 5.09
CA LEU A 154 -7.53 2.05 5.52
C LEU A 154 -7.02 1.19 6.70
N GLU A 155 -5.70 1.17 6.94
CA GLU A 155 -5.12 0.46 8.10
C GLU A 155 -5.27 1.24 9.42
N THR A 156 -5.78 2.48 9.37
CA THR A 156 -6.01 3.29 10.57
C THR A 156 -7.07 2.66 11.48
N LYS A 157 -6.62 2.17 12.63
CA LYS A 157 -7.48 1.54 13.64
C LYS A 157 -8.22 2.61 14.46
N ARG A 158 -9.40 2.25 14.97
CA ARG A 158 -10.21 3.06 15.92
C ARG A 158 -10.71 4.40 15.36
N VAL A 159 -10.88 4.48 14.05
CA VAL A 159 -11.41 5.66 13.35
C VAL A 159 -12.72 5.23 12.69
N LEU A 160 -13.70 6.13 12.51
CA LEU A 160 -14.89 5.81 11.73
C LEU A 160 -14.59 5.95 10.24
N SER A 161 -15.21 5.14 9.38
CA SER A 161 -15.01 5.26 7.93
C SER A 161 -15.38 6.65 7.41
N SER A 162 -16.34 7.34 8.05
CA SER A 162 -16.71 8.73 7.74
C SER A 162 -15.57 9.73 7.98
N GLU A 163 -14.73 9.49 8.97
CA GLU A 163 -13.57 10.33 9.29
C GLU A 163 -12.42 10.09 8.29
N LEU A 164 -12.42 8.95 7.59
CA LEU A 164 -11.44 8.63 6.55
C LEU A 164 -11.78 9.25 5.19
N ILE A 165 -13.04 9.61 4.94
CA ILE A 165 -13.51 10.13 3.64
C ILE A 165 -12.67 11.33 3.14
N PRO A 166 -12.33 12.35 3.95
CA PRO A 166 -11.52 13.47 3.48
C PRO A 166 -10.13 13.03 3.00
N TYR A 167 -9.51 12.07 3.69
CA TYR A 167 -8.19 11.54 3.33
C TYR A 167 -8.25 10.69 2.06
N LEU A 168 -9.29 9.86 1.91
CA LEU A 168 -9.53 9.07 0.69
C LEU A 168 -9.79 9.98 -0.51
N ALA A 169 -10.60 11.03 -0.34
CA ALA A 169 -10.86 12.02 -1.37
C ALA A 169 -9.59 12.79 -1.76
N GLN A 170 -8.77 13.16 -0.79
CA GLN A 170 -7.48 13.82 -1.05
C GLN A 170 -6.52 12.90 -1.81
N ALA A 171 -6.45 11.62 -1.44
CA ALA A 171 -5.63 10.63 -2.15
C ALA A 171 -6.10 10.43 -3.60
N MET A 172 -7.42 10.42 -3.85
CA MET A 172 -7.95 10.32 -5.21
C MET A 172 -7.64 11.58 -6.04
N ARG A 173 -7.70 12.77 -5.44
CA ARG A 173 -7.33 14.03 -6.10
C ARG A 173 -5.85 14.09 -6.45
N SER A 174 -4.98 13.66 -5.53
CA SER A 174 -3.54 13.63 -5.81
C SER A 174 -3.20 12.63 -6.92
N PHE A 175 -3.86 11.46 -6.94
CA PHE A 175 -3.72 10.50 -8.02
C PHE A 175 -4.20 11.05 -9.38
N ALA A 176 -5.34 11.75 -9.41
CA ALA A 176 -5.83 12.41 -10.62
C ALA A 176 -4.80 13.42 -11.17
N CYS A 177 -4.28 14.29 -10.29
CA CYS A 177 -3.23 15.25 -10.67
C CYS A 177 -2.00 14.58 -11.28
N ARG A 178 -1.51 13.50 -10.65
CA ARG A 178 -0.33 12.77 -11.12
C ARG A 178 -0.57 12.07 -12.45
N ALA A 179 -1.75 11.48 -12.62
CA ALA A 179 -2.11 10.83 -13.87
C ALA A 179 -2.25 11.83 -15.04
N ASP A 180 -2.78 13.03 -14.77
CA ASP A 180 -2.84 14.12 -15.75
C ASP A 180 -1.45 14.68 -16.07
N MET A 181 -0.55 14.78 -15.07
CA MET A 181 0.85 15.16 -15.29
C MET A 181 1.59 14.22 -16.24
N VAL A 182 1.33 12.90 -16.18
CA VAL A 182 1.89 11.94 -17.15
C VAL A 182 1.45 12.28 -18.58
N CYS A 183 0.20 12.72 -18.76
CA CYS A 183 -0.28 13.10 -20.10
C CYS A 183 0.32 14.41 -20.58
N GLU A 184 0.41 15.43 -19.72
CA GLU A 184 1.08 16.68 -20.08
C GLU A 184 2.57 16.44 -20.37
N GLN A 185 3.26 15.65 -19.55
CA GLN A 185 4.66 15.25 -19.78
C GLN A 185 4.83 14.59 -21.16
N ALA A 186 3.93 13.68 -21.53
CA ALA A 186 3.97 13.02 -22.84
C ALA A 186 3.69 14.01 -23.99
N ALA A 187 2.76 14.95 -23.81
CA ALA A 187 2.48 15.99 -24.79
C ALA A 187 3.67 16.93 -24.98
N TYR A 188 4.29 17.41 -23.89
CA TYR A 188 5.51 18.21 -23.93
C TYR A 188 6.66 17.45 -24.59
N SER A 189 6.86 16.19 -24.24
CA SER A 189 7.92 15.34 -24.84
C SER A 189 7.71 15.15 -26.35
N ALA A 190 6.47 15.13 -26.83
CA ALA A 190 6.15 15.03 -28.25
C ALA A 190 6.56 16.25 -29.08
N GLU A 191 6.58 17.43 -28.47
CA GLU A 191 6.97 18.69 -29.10
C GLU A 191 8.48 18.98 -28.93
N TYR A 192 9.11 18.36 -27.94
CA TYR A 192 10.51 18.59 -27.61
C TYR A 192 11.47 17.83 -28.56
N GLY A 193 12.44 18.54 -29.12
CA GLY A 193 13.33 18.04 -30.18
C GLY A 193 14.74 17.66 -29.76
N GLN A 194 15.09 17.81 -28.47
CA GLN A 194 16.43 17.52 -27.95
C GLN A 194 16.38 16.35 -26.95
N TRP A 195 17.49 15.59 -26.86
CA TRP A 195 17.59 14.35 -26.08
C TRP A 195 18.27 14.55 -24.71
N GLU A 196 18.45 15.79 -24.25
CA GLU A 196 19.13 16.04 -22.99
C GLU A 196 18.22 15.67 -21.80
N ASP A 197 18.84 15.23 -20.69
CA ASP A 197 18.21 14.93 -19.39
C ASP A 197 17.62 16.17 -18.70
N GLU A 198 17.10 17.12 -19.48
CA GLU A 198 16.51 18.35 -19.00
C GLU A 198 15.18 18.04 -18.30
N LEU A 199 15.05 18.57 -17.09
CA LEU A 199 13.81 18.50 -16.34
C LEU A 199 12.85 19.56 -16.88
N ILE A 200 11.73 19.13 -17.44
CA ILE A 200 10.68 20.00 -17.95
C ILE A 200 9.66 20.32 -16.84
N PRO A 201 9.30 21.61 -16.62
CA PRO A 201 8.26 21.97 -15.67
C PRO A 201 6.88 21.60 -16.24
N VAL A 202 6.25 20.57 -15.67
CA VAL A 202 4.90 20.13 -16.06
C VAL A 202 3.87 20.85 -15.18
N THR A 203 2.95 21.57 -15.81
CA THR A 203 1.90 22.33 -15.11
C THR A 203 0.51 21.86 -15.50
N VAL A 204 -0.25 21.37 -14.52
CA VAL A 204 -1.66 20.98 -14.69
C VAL A 204 -2.53 21.92 -13.84
N SER A 205 -3.68 22.35 -14.38
CA SER A 205 -4.58 23.25 -13.66
C SER A 205 -5.06 22.65 -12.34
N GLY A 206 -4.83 23.35 -11.23
CA GLY A 206 -5.22 22.89 -9.89
C GLY A 206 -4.23 21.92 -9.22
N CYS A 207 -3.12 21.59 -9.88
CA CYS A 207 -2.05 20.75 -9.34
C CYS A 207 -0.77 21.58 -9.09
N LEU A 208 0.10 21.09 -8.20
CA LEU A 208 1.40 21.71 -7.97
C LEU A 208 2.30 21.48 -9.19
N PRO A 209 3.03 22.47 -9.72
CA PRO A 209 3.98 22.23 -10.81
C PRO A 209 5.13 21.33 -10.32
N VAL A 210 5.54 20.38 -11.15
CA VAL A 210 6.64 19.44 -10.84
C VAL A 210 7.56 19.36 -12.05
N ALA A 211 8.87 19.31 -11.81
CA ALA A 211 9.86 19.18 -12.87
C ALA A 211 10.13 17.70 -13.16
N TRP A 212 9.80 17.24 -14.37
CA TRP A 212 9.90 15.82 -14.76
C TRP A 212 10.89 15.63 -15.90
N PRO A 213 11.62 14.50 -15.96
CA PRO A 213 12.45 14.19 -17.11
C PRO A 213 11.59 13.97 -18.35
N VAL A 214 12.10 14.29 -19.52
CA VAL A 214 11.44 14.01 -20.80
C VAL A 214 11.22 12.51 -21.03
N ILE A 215 10.19 12.15 -21.82
CA ILE A 215 9.90 10.75 -22.19
C ILE A 215 10.60 10.45 -23.52
N PRO A 216 11.73 9.71 -23.53
CA PRO A 216 12.50 9.48 -24.75
C PRO A 216 11.68 8.77 -25.84
N GLU A 217 10.82 7.82 -25.45
CA GLU A 217 9.98 7.07 -26.38
C GLU A 217 8.90 7.93 -27.06
N CYS A 218 8.61 9.12 -26.52
CA CYS A 218 7.60 10.04 -27.03
C CYS A 218 8.19 11.23 -27.80
N MET A 219 9.50 11.29 -28.07
CA MET A 219 10.16 12.43 -28.74
C MET A 219 9.95 12.48 -30.26
N PHE A 220 8.71 12.70 -30.70
CA PHE A 220 8.38 12.73 -32.13
C PHE A 220 8.97 13.92 -32.90
N ALA A 221 9.32 15.02 -32.23
CA ALA A 221 9.95 16.17 -32.90
C ALA A 221 11.41 15.92 -33.27
N ALA A 222 12.13 15.10 -32.50
CA ALA A 222 13.55 14.82 -32.75
C ALA A 222 13.78 13.87 -33.94
N ASN A 223 12.80 13.04 -34.29
CA ASN A 223 12.93 11.95 -35.27
C ASN A 223 12.04 12.10 -36.52
N ASP A 224 11.63 13.32 -36.86
CA ASP A 224 10.67 13.59 -37.97
C ASP A 224 9.40 12.73 -37.87
N GLY A 225 8.96 12.44 -36.63
CA GLY A 225 7.81 11.60 -36.34
C GLY A 225 6.54 12.14 -37.02
N SER A 226 5.68 11.22 -37.46
CA SER A 226 4.51 11.59 -38.25
C SER A 226 3.52 12.40 -37.42
N LEU A 227 2.86 13.39 -38.04
CA LEU A 227 1.77 14.15 -37.41
C LEU A 227 0.64 13.23 -36.92
N THR A 228 0.46 12.08 -37.57
CA THR A 228 -0.49 11.04 -37.17
C THR A 228 -0.15 10.39 -35.84
N GLU A 229 1.12 10.11 -35.56
CA GLU A 229 1.54 9.52 -34.28
C GLU A 229 1.39 10.52 -33.13
N ARG A 230 1.71 11.79 -33.35
CA ARG A 230 1.49 12.85 -32.35
C ARG A 230 0.00 13.00 -32.01
N ALA A 231 -0.86 13.03 -33.04
CA ALA A 231 -2.30 13.11 -32.86
C ALA A 231 -2.89 11.87 -32.16
N ASP A 232 -2.28 10.71 -32.36
CA ASP A 232 -2.67 9.47 -31.69
C ASP A 232 -2.35 9.51 -30.19
N ILE A 233 -1.13 9.91 -29.81
CA ILE A 233 -0.74 10.05 -28.39
C ILE A 233 -1.59 11.10 -27.67
N ALA A 234 -1.84 12.25 -28.30
CA ALA A 234 -2.68 13.31 -27.74
C ALA A 234 -4.11 12.84 -27.43
N LYS A 235 -4.64 11.86 -28.17
CA LYS A 235 -5.95 11.25 -27.90
C LYS A 235 -5.87 10.06 -26.94
N TYR A 236 -4.79 9.30 -27.00
CA TYR A 236 -4.61 8.09 -26.22
C TYR A 236 -4.52 8.37 -24.73
N CYS A 237 -3.64 9.28 -24.31
CA CYS A 237 -3.35 9.47 -22.88
C CYS A 237 -4.59 9.93 -22.08
N PRO A 238 -5.33 10.98 -22.48
CA PRO A 238 -6.53 11.40 -21.75
C PRO A 238 -7.59 10.31 -21.67
N ARG A 239 -7.71 9.47 -22.71
CA ARG A 239 -8.67 8.35 -22.74
C ARG A 239 -8.30 7.27 -21.71
N VAL A 240 -7.03 6.89 -21.63
CA VAL A 240 -6.58 5.87 -20.68
C VAL A 240 -6.61 6.40 -19.25
N THR A 241 -6.17 7.65 -19.03
CA THR A 241 -6.23 8.30 -17.71
C THR A 241 -7.66 8.43 -17.20
N SER A 242 -8.59 8.92 -18.02
CA SER A 242 -10.01 8.99 -17.61
C SER A 242 -10.63 7.63 -17.32
N SER A 243 -10.31 6.60 -18.12
CA SER A 243 -10.77 5.23 -17.86
C SER A 243 -10.18 4.66 -16.57
N LEU A 244 -8.91 4.95 -16.28
CA LEU A 244 -8.22 4.50 -15.08
C LEU A 244 -8.80 5.17 -13.83
N LEU A 245 -8.99 6.50 -13.86
CA LEU A 245 -9.58 7.27 -12.77
C LEU A 245 -11.02 6.86 -12.50
N ALA A 246 -11.83 6.63 -13.54
CA ALA A 246 -13.18 6.13 -13.39
C ALA A 246 -13.19 4.76 -12.68
N ARG A 247 -12.35 3.83 -13.12
CA ARG A 247 -12.24 2.49 -12.52
C ARG A 247 -11.80 2.56 -11.05
N GLU A 248 -10.75 3.31 -10.74
CA GLU A 248 -10.27 3.42 -9.36
C GLU A 248 -11.28 4.14 -8.46
N SER A 249 -12.06 5.09 -8.99
CA SER A 249 -13.15 5.72 -8.22
C SER A 249 -14.25 4.74 -7.83
N GLU A 250 -14.62 3.82 -8.72
CA GLU A 250 -15.62 2.78 -8.42
C GLU A 250 -15.06 1.73 -7.43
N ILE A 251 -13.80 1.35 -7.58
CA ILE A 251 -13.13 0.47 -6.62
C ILE A 251 -13.06 1.14 -5.25
N LEU A 252 -12.73 2.43 -5.18
CA LEU A 252 -12.66 3.17 -3.92
C LEU A 252 -14.02 3.25 -3.22
N LYS A 253 -15.12 3.44 -3.97
CA LYS A 253 -16.48 3.39 -3.41
C LYS A 253 -16.77 2.04 -2.77
N MET A 254 -16.50 0.95 -3.51
CA MET A 254 -16.69 -0.41 -3.00
C MET A 254 -15.84 -0.68 -1.75
N LEU A 255 -14.58 -0.22 -1.73
CA LEU A 255 -13.69 -0.36 -0.59
C LEU A 255 -14.19 0.42 0.63
N ALA A 256 -14.72 1.63 0.42
CA ALA A 256 -15.28 2.46 1.50
C ALA A 256 -16.54 1.82 2.10
N GLU A 257 -17.42 1.26 1.27
CA GLU A 257 -18.60 0.51 1.71
C GLU A 257 -18.20 -0.76 2.49
N TYR A 258 -17.21 -1.49 1.98
CA TYR A 258 -16.67 -2.67 2.65
C TYR A 258 -16.06 -2.31 4.02
N ASP A 259 -15.20 -1.29 4.10
CA ASP A 259 -14.60 -0.85 5.37
C ASP A 259 -15.68 -0.37 6.37
N ALA A 260 -16.69 0.37 5.91
CA ALA A 260 -17.80 0.79 6.74
C ALA A 260 -18.58 -0.41 7.31
N SER A 261 -18.96 -1.36 6.46
CA SER A 261 -19.66 -2.57 6.89
C SER A 261 -18.83 -3.40 7.88
N TYR A 262 -17.53 -3.57 7.62
CA TYR A 262 -16.63 -4.31 8.48
C TYR A 262 -16.49 -3.65 9.86
N ARG A 263 -16.28 -2.32 9.92
CA ARG A 263 -16.17 -1.59 11.19
C ARG A 263 -17.48 -1.60 11.97
N SER A 264 -18.62 -1.43 11.30
CA SER A 264 -19.94 -1.54 11.94
C SER A 264 -20.19 -2.94 12.52
N LEU A 265 -19.79 -3.99 11.81
CA LEU A 265 -19.91 -5.36 12.31
C LEU A 265 -19.05 -5.59 13.56
N LEU A 266 -17.82 -5.07 13.59
CA LEU A 266 -16.97 -5.14 14.78
C LEU A 266 -17.56 -4.38 15.98
N GLN A 267 -18.18 -3.21 15.74
CA GLN A 267 -18.88 -2.47 16.80
C GLN A 267 -20.09 -3.25 17.32
N PHE A 268 -20.89 -3.82 16.42
CA PHE A 268 -22.05 -4.63 16.79
C PHE A 268 -21.63 -5.86 17.59
N ALA A 269 -20.56 -6.56 17.17
CA ALA A 269 -20.03 -7.71 17.90
C ALA A 269 -19.62 -7.34 19.33
N GLY A 270 -18.92 -6.21 19.52
CA GLY A 270 -18.57 -5.73 20.85
C GLY A 270 -19.79 -5.43 21.74
N VAL A 271 -20.79 -4.75 21.19
CA VAL A 271 -22.05 -4.45 21.90
C VAL A 271 -22.83 -5.73 22.21
N PHE A 272 -22.82 -6.72 21.32
CA PHE A 272 -23.52 -7.98 21.51
C PHE A 272 -22.86 -8.84 22.60
N ASP A 273 -21.53 -8.86 22.68
CA ASP A 273 -20.81 -9.54 23.76
C ASP A 273 -21.16 -8.94 25.14
N ASP A 274 -21.18 -7.61 25.24
CA ASP A 274 -21.61 -6.92 26.47
C ASP A 274 -23.08 -7.23 26.81
N PHE A 275 -23.95 -7.24 25.80
CA PHE A 275 -25.35 -7.64 25.98
C PHE A 275 -25.47 -9.08 26.48
N LEU A 276 -24.71 -10.03 25.91
CA LEU A 276 -24.75 -11.43 26.35
C LEU A 276 -24.25 -11.60 27.79
N LEU A 277 -23.23 -10.83 28.20
CA LEU A 277 -22.73 -10.85 29.58
C LEU A 277 -23.79 -10.35 30.56
N GLU A 278 -24.48 -9.26 30.25
CA GLU A 278 -25.55 -8.71 31.08
C GLU A 278 -26.78 -9.62 31.08
N PHE A 279 -27.15 -10.13 29.91
CA PHE A 279 -28.27 -11.04 29.74
C PHE A 279 -28.07 -12.35 30.51
N ARG A 280 -26.83 -12.84 30.62
CA ARG A 280 -26.49 -13.99 31.46
C ARG A 280 -26.85 -13.75 32.93
N TRP A 281 -26.58 -12.55 33.45
CA TRP A 281 -26.92 -12.21 34.82
C TRP A 281 -28.43 -12.06 35.01
N ALA A 282 -29.12 -11.38 34.09
CA ALA A 282 -30.58 -11.22 34.12
C ALA A 282 -31.31 -12.57 34.02
N LEU A 283 -30.94 -13.44 33.07
CA LEU A 283 -31.51 -14.78 32.98
C LEU A 283 -31.16 -15.62 34.21
N GLY A 284 -29.94 -15.52 34.71
CA GLY A 284 -29.50 -16.25 35.90
C GLY A 284 -30.33 -15.90 37.14
N THR A 285 -30.70 -14.63 37.33
CA THR A 285 -31.57 -14.22 38.44
C THR A 285 -33.02 -14.67 38.22
N SER A 286 -33.58 -14.50 37.02
CA SER A 286 -34.94 -14.95 36.70
C SER A 286 -35.09 -16.47 36.81
N LEU A 287 -34.13 -17.26 36.31
CA LEU A 287 -34.14 -18.73 36.43
C LEU A 287 -34.03 -19.18 37.89
N ARG A 288 -33.19 -18.52 38.71
CA ARG A 288 -33.12 -18.81 40.15
C ARG A 288 -34.43 -18.48 40.87
N GLN A 289 -35.08 -17.38 40.50
CA GLN A 289 -36.41 -17.03 41.04
C GLN A 289 -37.50 -18.00 40.58
N ALA A 290 -37.49 -18.43 39.32
CA ALA A 290 -38.42 -19.44 38.83
C ALA A 290 -38.20 -20.79 39.53
N ALA A 291 -36.95 -21.21 39.72
CA ALA A 291 -36.61 -22.44 40.45
C ALA A 291 -37.04 -22.38 41.93
N SER A 292 -36.93 -21.22 42.59
CA SER A 292 -37.42 -21.06 43.96
C SER A 292 -38.95 -21.11 44.04
N ILE A 293 -39.65 -20.54 43.06
CA ILE A 293 -41.11 -20.64 42.93
C ILE A 293 -41.54 -22.09 42.66
N ILE A 294 -40.87 -22.82 41.77
CA ILE A 294 -41.15 -24.24 41.51
C ILE A 294 -40.90 -25.08 42.76
N THR A 295 -39.82 -24.81 43.51
CA THR A 295 -39.54 -25.49 44.79
C THR A 295 -40.60 -25.17 45.84
N TRP A 296 -41.11 -23.94 45.85
CA TRP A 296 -42.20 -23.52 46.74
C TRP A 296 -43.54 -24.18 46.34
N LEU A 297 -43.85 -24.27 45.04
CA LEU A 297 -45.01 -24.99 44.50
C LEU A 297 -44.91 -26.50 44.70
N GLY A 298 -43.71 -27.08 44.66
CA GLY A 298 -43.46 -28.48 45.02
C GLY A 298 -43.62 -28.76 46.52
N ARG A 299 -43.68 -27.72 47.37
CA ARG A 299 -44.06 -27.78 48.78
C ARG A 299 -45.52 -27.40 49.05
N ALA A 300 -46.26 -26.95 48.03
CA ALA A 300 -47.70 -26.90 48.17
C ALA A 300 -48.18 -28.36 48.31
N PRO A 301 -48.86 -28.73 49.41
CA PRO A 301 -49.44 -30.06 49.51
C PRO A 301 -50.34 -30.26 48.29
N CYS A 302 -50.20 -31.39 47.59
CA CYS A 302 -51.02 -31.72 46.44
C CYS A 302 -52.50 -31.61 46.83
N PHE A 303 -53.15 -30.50 46.50
CA PHE A 303 -54.59 -30.30 46.70
C PHE A 303 -55.41 -30.83 45.51
N ILE A 304 -54.75 -31.41 44.52
CA ILE A 304 -55.39 -32.09 43.40
C ILE A 304 -55.13 -33.58 43.60
N SER A 305 -56.21 -34.37 43.56
CA SER A 305 -56.32 -35.83 43.74
C SER A 305 -55.48 -36.69 42.78
N SER A 306 -54.45 -36.14 42.17
CA SER A 306 -53.61 -36.75 41.15
C SER A 306 -52.17 -37.07 41.62
N CYS A 307 -51.85 -36.87 42.91
CA CYS A 307 -50.54 -37.25 43.47
C CYS A 307 -50.58 -38.55 44.31
N ASP A 308 -51.74 -39.19 44.49
CA ASP A 308 -51.85 -40.43 45.30
C ASP A 308 -51.45 -41.71 44.55
N ASP A 309 -51.02 -41.62 43.28
CA ASP A 309 -50.58 -42.77 42.49
C ASP A 309 -49.10 -42.66 42.12
N PHE A 310 -48.18 -42.98 43.05
CA PHE A 310 -46.96 -43.81 42.87
C PHE A 310 -45.80 -43.49 43.86
N PRO A 311 -44.96 -44.50 44.22
CA PRO A 311 -44.97 -45.85 43.68
C PRO A 311 -45.68 -46.88 44.56
N PRO A 312 -46.35 -47.88 43.94
CA PRO A 312 -46.88 -49.04 44.62
C PRO A 312 -45.73 -49.84 45.20
N ASP A 313 -46.01 -50.49 46.32
CA ASP A 313 -45.11 -51.37 47.04
C ASP A 313 -44.41 -52.33 46.07
N LEU A 314 -43.10 -52.10 45.88
CA LEU A 314 -42.21 -53.10 45.32
C LEU A 314 -42.07 -54.19 46.38
N ASP A 315 -42.84 -55.27 46.24
CA ASP A 315 -42.58 -56.51 46.96
C ASP A 315 -41.15 -56.98 46.59
N PRO A 316 -40.19 -57.02 47.54
CA PRO A 316 -38.81 -57.38 47.25
C PRO A 316 -38.63 -58.82 46.75
N ASN A 317 -39.68 -59.65 46.78
CA ASN A 317 -39.63 -61.04 46.33
C ASN A 317 -40.19 -61.27 44.91
N ASN A 318 -40.69 -60.26 44.21
CA ASN A 318 -41.24 -60.46 42.86
C ASN A 318 -40.70 -59.45 41.83
N PRO A 319 -39.59 -59.76 41.12
CA PRO A 319 -38.94 -58.83 40.20
C PRO A 319 -39.65 -58.64 38.84
N PHE A 320 -40.82 -59.24 38.61
CA PHE A 320 -41.53 -59.09 37.33
C PHE A 320 -43.04 -58.87 37.53
N PRO A 321 -43.53 -57.62 37.45
CA PRO A 321 -44.96 -57.38 37.37
C PRO A 321 -45.45 -57.82 35.99
N THR A 322 -46.29 -58.85 35.95
CA THR A 322 -47.04 -59.21 34.75
C THR A 322 -48.10 -58.14 34.48
N PRO A 323 -48.22 -57.61 33.25
CA PRO A 323 -49.25 -56.64 32.92
C PRO A 323 -50.62 -57.33 32.97
N SER A 324 -51.54 -56.75 33.74
CA SER A 324 -52.96 -57.11 33.70
C SER A 324 -53.61 -56.60 32.40
N PRO A 325 -54.60 -57.32 31.85
CA PRO A 325 -55.25 -57.02 30.58
C PRO A 325 -56.08 -55.74 30.56
#